data_AF-A0A2E5VPE5-F1
#
_entry.id   AF-A0A2E5VPE5-F1
#
_cell.length_a   1.000
_cell.length_b   1.000
_cell.length_c   1.000
_cell.angle_alpha   90.00
_cell.angle_beta   90.00
_cell.angle_gamma   90.00
#
_symmetry.space_group_name_H-M   'P 1'
#
loop_
_entity.id
_entity.type
_entity.pdbx_description
1 polymer ?
#
loop_
_entity_poly.entity_id
_entity_poly.type
_entity_poly.pdbx_seq_one_letter_code
_entity_poly.pdbx_strand_id
1 'polypeptide(L)'
;MANRSEDARRKQRIARRTPPGFRRPSLEYLEERVLLSLDTHDGWNGWDAAVDQALAAQLELAVANPLSLSGGTLAASDGAGAGEPLPPRTLLTDPFYTAGFDSTGFDLTLEIAGDELALLKAATGELVASANLSDIDGTIHIVGSGQDDVLHVNLETTFIIDALPHGILFEAGEGDDQLRGPSDNTTWNVTGQNLGNISSAGVFDFLDVETLLGNVDNEDTFVIAEGGGLSGLVSGGAGGFDSMVLDGGTFESVVYTATGPDSGTIVRDEDILTYAGLEPIVDNTPSTDRAIQTSNLTDHARLVDLGGQLRLESTDGIPTFESLTFVEPTNSLTINLGGDSAVPPLPIAPFSDTLQIQALSLDAELIVNGQGGRDEVTISGNMDLAGNPLSVNAEQITVNPGVTVTAGAINLNAVATLGTAITPDAFPVATVDAAVNINGADLVGSDILLTANTTLFSDVTNPLPTIPLASLVANVSAEVAVTGNSTISATGLFTADAVSTVNSIVLGNATAGLPVGEIGTAAPLVNNTALSHLSGNSSLAAGGAVTIDATTNTNINTTASGITATTATGTTVATPVINVTTEAFIDGTAEITQADTIDVNATANSTLTTT
;
A
#
# COMPACT_ATOMS: atom_id res chain seq x y z
N MET A 1 -27.18 -76.77 -4.23
CA MET A 1 -26.37 -77.90 -4.73
C MET A 1 -25.04 -77.33 -5.22
N ALA A 2 -23.94 -77.86 -4.68
CA ALA A 2 -22.53 -77.72 -5.07
C ALA A 2 -21.87 -76.32 -5.03
N ASN A 3 -20.60 -76.36 -4.65
CA ASN A 3 -19.76 -75.31 -4.07
C ASN A 3 -18.41 -75.28 -4.84
N ARG A 4 -17.60 -74.22 -4.62
CA ARG A 4 -16.18 -73.95 -5.03
C ARG A 4 -16.01 -73.12 -6.31
N SER A 5 -15.20 -72.04 -6.38
CA SER A 5 -14.06 -71.59 -5.54
C SER A 5 -13.72 -70.10 -5.73
N GLU A 6 -13.33 -69.42 -4.63
CA GLU A 6 -12.16 -68.50 -4.44
C GLU A 6 -12.08 -67.18 -5.25
N ASP A 7 -11.73 -65.99 -4.72
CA ASP A 7 -11.09 -65.61 -3.45
C ASP A 7 -11.20 -64.08 -3.14
N ALA A 8 -11.15 -63.76 -1.84
CA ALA A 8 -10.74 -62.53 -1.11
C ALA A 8 -11.16 -61.11 -1.58
N ARG A 9 -11.71 -60.23 -0.73
CA ARG A 9 -11.09 -59.71 0.51
C ARG A 9 -12.11 -59.27 1.58
N ARG A 10 -11.67 -59.39 2.84
CA ARG A 10 -12.40 -59.33 4.12
C ARG A 10 -12.12 -58.02 4.90
N LYS A 11 -13.18 -57.50 5.54
CA LYS A 11 -13.34 -57.08 6.97
C LYS A 11 -12.41 -56.00 7.58
N GLN A 12 -12.96 -54.89 8.09
CA GLN A 12 -13.64 -54.66 9.41
C GLN A 12 -12.76 -54.67 10.68
N ARG A 13 -12.46 -53.45 11.17
CA ARG A 13 -12.72 -52.86 12.52
C ARG A 13 -12.37 -53.65 13.80
N ILE A 14 -11.43 -53.14 14.62
CA ILE A 14 -11.39 -53.29 16.09
C ILE A 14 -10.81 -52.01 16.73
N ALA A 15 -11.41 -51.57 17.85
CA ALA A 15 -11.05 -50.43 18.68
C ALA A 15 -10.26 -50.85 19.95
N ARG A 16 -9.44 -49.94 20.52
CA ARG A 16 -9.40 -49.50 21.94
C ARG A 16 -8.00 -49.11 22.48
N ARG A 17 -7.97 -47.93 23.13
CA ARG A 17 -7.23 -47.50 24.36
C ARG A 17 -5.70 -47.27 24.33
N THR A 18 -5.31 -46.04 24.72
CA THR A 18 -4.04 -45.73 25.42
C THR A 18 -4.23 -44.54 26.39
N PRO A 19 -3.73 -44.59 27.65
CA PRO A 19 -3.46 -43.42 28.52
C PRO A 19 -1.94 -43.33 28.87
N PRO A 20 -1.49 -42.50 29.83
CA PRO A 20 -0.99 -41.12 29.68
C PRO A 20 0.55 -40.96 29.76
N GLY A 21 1.06 -39.81 29.30
CA GLY A 21 2.22 -39.07 29.84
C GLY A 21 3.61 -39.72 29.88
N PHE A 22 4.52 -39.27 29.01
CA PHE A 22 5.96 -39.19 29.33
C PHE A 22 6.58 -37.94 28.70
N ARG A 23 7.39 -37.26 29.51
CA ARG A 23 8.07 -35.98 29.31
C ARG A 23 8.98 -35.97 28.07
N ARG A 24 9.08 -34.82 27.39
CA ARG A 24 10.22 -34.44 26.55
C ARG A 24 10.94 -33.24 27.18
N PRO A 25 12.28 -33.15 27.07
CA PRO A 25 13.07 -32.03 27.58
C PRO A 25 13.06 -30.83 26.62
N SER A 26 13.33 -29.67 27.19
CA SER A 26 13.49 -28.34 26.59
C SER A 26 14.75 -28.19 25.73
N LEU A 27 14.61 -27.47 24.62
CA LEU A 27 15.63 -26.77 23.81
C LEU A 27 14.81 -25.71 23.04
N GLU A 28 14.72 -24.44 23.47
CA GLU A 28 15.74 -23.37 23.47
C GLU A 28 16.14 -22.96 22.03
N TYR A 29 15.49 -21.86 21.62
CA TYR A 29 15.86 -20.83 20.63
C TYR A 29 17.03 -21.10 19.68
N LEU A 30 16.74 -21.26 18.38
CA LEU A 30 17.54 -20.72 17.28
C LEU A 30 16.58 -20.45 16.10
N GLU A 31 16.28 -19.17 15.90
CA GLU A 31 15.67 -18.65 14.69
C GLU A 31 16.77 -18.47 13.64
N GLU A 32 16.63 -19.08 12.46
CA GLU A 32 17.37 -18.71 11.26
C GLU A 32 16.39 -18.05 10.29
N ARG A 33 16.47 -16.72 10.19
CA ARG A 33 15.90 -15.91 9.11
C ARG A 33 16.78 -16.11 7.89
N VAL A 34 16.24 -16.69 6.81
CA VAL A 34 16.91 -16.71 5.50
C VAL A 34 16.30 -15.60 4.66
N LEU A 35 17.06 -14.51 4.50
CA LEU A 35 16.83 -13.46 3.52
C LEU A 35 17.16 -14.00 2.11
N LEU A 36 16.27 -13.79 1.17
CA LEU A 36 16.48 -14.10 -0.25
C LEU A 36 16.52 -12.77 -1.00
N SER A 37 17.72 -12.21 -1.16
CA SER A 37 18.00 -11.22 -2.21
C SER A 37 18.34 -11.99 -3.49
N LEU A 38 17.63 -11.69 -4.56
CA LEU A 38 17.87 -12.29 -5.87
C LEU A 38 18.49 -11.22 -6.78
N ASP A 39 19.81 -11.29 -6.82
CA ASP A 39 20.70 -10.69 -7.81
C ASP A 39 20.44 -11.34 -9.18
N THR A 40 20.24 -10.54 -10.22
CA THR A 40 20.34 -11.01 -11.61
C THR A 40 21.08 -9.99 -12.46
N HIS A 41 22.41 -10.03 -12.37
CA HIS A 41 23.31 -9.70 -13.48
C HIS A 41 23.68 -11.00 -14.22
N ASP A 42 23.25 -11.13 -15.48
CA ASP A 42 23.99 -11.74 -16.60
C ASP A 42 23.02 -12.20 -17.71
N GLY A 43 23.10 -11.52 -18.86
CA GLY A 43 22.26 -11.83 -20.02
C GLY A 43 22.63 -11.08 -21.30
N TRP A 44 23.92 -10.89 -21.56
CA TRP A 44 24.42 -10.39 -22.84
C TRP A 44 24.30 -11.49 -23.92
N ASN A 45 23.59 -11.18 -25.02
CA ASN A 45 24.02 -11.39 -26.41
C ASN A 45 22.92 -10.98 -27.42
N GLY A 46 23.14 -9.87 -28.15
CA GLY A 46 23.21 -10.01 -29.60
C GLY A 46 22.60 -8.92 -30.50
N TRP A 47 23.50 -8.08 -31.03
CA TRP A 47 23.52 -7.45 -32.37
C TRP A 47 22.44 -6.41 -32.75
N ASP A 48 22.87 -5.14 -32.88
CA ASP A 48 23.03 -4.56 -34.22
C ASP A 48 24.16 -3.54 -34.29
N ALA A 49 25.07 -3.75 -35.24
CA ALA A 49 26.31 -3.01 -35.43
C ALA A 49 26.12 -2.02 -36.58
N ALA A 50 25.97 -0.72 -36.29
CA ALA A 50 25.94 0.29 -37.35
C ALA A 50 26.19 1.76 -36.94
N VAL A 51 26.98 2.10 -35.91
CA VAL A 51 27.44 3.52 -35.76
C VAL A 51 28.82 3.66 -35.12
N ASP A 52 29.76 2.76 -35.45
CA ASP A 52 31.16 2.91 -34.98
C ASP A 52 32.17 2.87 -36.12
N GLN A 53 32.02 3.82 -37.06
CA GLN A 53 33.04 4.08 -38.07
C GLN A 53 32.98 5.49 -38.63
N ALA A 54 33.05 6.53 -37.79
CA ALA A 54 33.17 7.90 -38.29
C ALA A 54 33.76 8.96 -37.34
N LEU A 55 34.65 8.68 -36.37
CA LEU A 55 35.36 9.79 -35.71
C LEU A 55 36.67 9.45 -34.98
N ALA A 56 37.56 8.68 -35.61
CA ALA A 56 38.92 8.47 -35.07
C ALA A 56 40.04 8.66 -36.10
N ALA A 57 39.82 9.45 -37.16
CA ALA A 57 40.88 9.77 -38.11
C ALA A 57 40.64 11.09 -38.86
N GLN A 58 40.84 12.23 -38.19
CA GLN A 58 41.44 13.42 -38.82
C GLN A 58 42.27 14.19 -37.79
N LEU A 59 43.53 13.78 -37.66
CA LEU A 59 44.60 14.61 -37.12
C LEU A 59 45.04 15.65 -38.16
N GLU A 60 45.33 16.84 -37.64
CA GLU A 60 46.38 17.80 -38.03
C GLU A 60 46.16 18.90 -39.09
N LEU A 61 46.42 20.12 -38.60
CA LEU A 61 47.14 21.25 -39.21
C LEU A 61 46.40 22.23 -40.15
N ALA A 62 46.06 23.41 -39.62
CA ALA A 62 46.51 24.73 -40.15
C ALA A 62 45.95 25.93 -39.35
N VAL A 63 46.84 26.56 -38.56
CA VAL A 63 47.11 28.01 -38.47
C VAL A 63 46.00 28.98 -38.92
N ALA A 64 45.51 29.85 -38.01
CA ALA A 64 45.77 31.30 -38.06
C ALA A 64 44.95 32.13 -37.04
N ASN A 65 45.72 32.95 -36.30
CA ASN A 65 45.42 34.25 -35.69
C ASN A 65 44.77 34.37 -34.29
N PRO A 66 45.49 35.01 -33.34
CA PRO A 66 44.94 35.52 -32.09
C PRO A 66 44.45 36.97 -32.27
N LEU A 67 43.47 37.38 -31.47
CA LEU A 67 43.19 38.79 -31.21
C LEU A 67 43.35 39.05 -29.71
N SER A 68 44.21 40.04 -29.44
CA SER A 68 44.62 40.52 -28.14
C SER A 68 43.54 41.34 -27.47
N LEU A 69 43.55 41.39 -26.13
CA LEU A 69 43.35 42.66 -25.43
C LEU A 69 44.23 42.77 -24.18
N SER A 70 44.91 43.90 -24.17
CA SER A 70 45.95 44.49 -23.33
C SER A 70 45.73 44.60 -21.81
N GLY A 71 46.87 44.66 -21.10
CA GLY A 71 47.10 45.48 -19.89
C GLY A 71 47.29 44.61 -18.64
N GLY A 72 48.35 44.72 -17.83
CA GLY A 72 49.46 45.65 -17.71
C GLY A 72 50.33 45.15 -16.54
N THR A 73 51.62 45.39 -16.63
CA THR A 73 52.69 44.96 -15.74
C THR A 73 52.52 45.45 -14.30
N LEU A 74 53.03 44.72 -13.30
CA LEU A 74 54.00 45.23 -12.32
C LEU A 74 54.62 44.10 -11.48
N ALA A 75 55.90 44.30 -11.17
CA ALA A 75 56.85 43.32 -10.68
C ALA A 75 56.80 43.08 -9.17
N ALA A 76 57.36 41.93 -8.78
CA ALA A 76 57.74 41.56 -7.43
C ALA A 76 58.80 42.51 -6.84
N SER A 77 58.78 42.64 -5.50
CA SER A 77 59.97 42.97 -4.72
C SER A 77 59.95 42.21 -3.40
N ASP A 78 61.03 41.46 -3.16
CA ASP A 78 61.38 40.72 -1.95
C ASP A 78 61.37 41.56 -0.67
N GLY A 79 61.08 40.89 0.44
CA GLY A 79 61.34 41.37 1.80
C GLY A 79 61.21 40.27 2.85
N ALA A 80 62.27 39.48 3.03
CA ALA A 80 62.40 38.53 4.12
C ALA A 80 62.71 39.24 5.46
N GLY A 81 62.01 38.86 6.53
CA GLY A 81 62.29 39.25 7.90
C GLY A 81 61.65 38.26 8.88
N ALA A 82 62.47 37.40 9.46
CA ALA A 82 62.08 36.31 10.36
C ALA A 82 61.68 36.80 11.77
N GLY A 83 60.62 36.20 12.32
CA GLY A 83 60.24 36.20 13.73
C GLY A 83 59.18 35.12 13.98
N GLU A 84 59.58 34.00 14.58
CA GLU A 84 58.71 32.92 15.09
C GLU A 84 58.62 33.04 16.63
N PRO A 85 57.60 32.50 17.34
CA PRO A 85 56.34 31.91 16.86
C PRO A 85 55.10 32.51 17.58
N LEU A 86 53.97 32.53 16.90
CA LEU A 86 52.72 32.11 17.53
C LEU A 86 52.36 30.78 16.85
N PRO A 87 51.84 29.77 17.56
CA PRO A 87 51.29 28.63 16.85
C PRO A 87 50.32 29.19 15.80
N PRO A 88 50.35 28.74 14.55
CA PRO A 88 49.28 29.07 13.63
C PRO A 88 48.01 28.55 14.30
N ARG A 89 47.24 29.45 14.90
CA ARG A 89 45.80 29.27 14.95
C ARG A 89 45.39 29.45 13.51
N THR A 90 45.39 28.35 12.77
CA THR A 90 44.66 28.22 11.52
C THR A 90 43.21 28.52 11.88
N LEU A 91 42.83 29.80 11.81
CA LEU A 91 41.48 30.11 11.36
C LEU A 91 41.31 29.31 10.08
N LEU A 92 40.53 28.23 10.11
CA LEU A 92 40.05 27.59 8.89
C LEU A 92 39.13 28.60 8.19
N THR A 93 39.73 29.53 7.45
CA THR A 93 39.05 30.24 6.35
C THR A 93 39.05 29.40 5.08
N ASP A 94 39.81 28.30 5.07
CA ASP A 94 39.81 27.29 4.03
C ASP A 94 39.05 26.06 4.55
N PRO A 95 38.25 25.41 3.69
CA PRO A 95 37.51 24.20 4.05
C PRO A 95 38.47 23.09 4.51
N PHE A 96 38.02 22.28 5.47
CA PHE A 96 38.73 21.10 5.96
C PHE A 96 38.97 20.10 4.83
N TYR A 97 38.01 19.98 3.92
CA TYR A 97 38.13 19.21 2.69
C TYR A 97 37.32 19.86 1.56
N THR A 98 37.83 19.78 0.34
CA THR A 98 37.10 20.12 -0.89
C THR A 98 37.43 19.08 -1.95
N ALA A 99 36.41 18.42 -2.50
CA ALA A 99 36.56 17.45 -3.57
C ALA A 99 37.11 18.10 -4.87
N GLY A 100 36.81 19.38 -5.10
CA GLY A 100 37.26 20.11 -6.28
C GLY A 100 36.44 19.76 -7.53
N PHE A 101 36.94 20.09 -8.72
CA PHE A 101 36.27 19.76 -10.00
C PHE A 101 36.49 18.29 -10.42
N ASP A 102 36.37 17.37 -9.47
CA ASP A 102 36.55 15.96 -9.74
C ASP A 102 35.46 15.46 -10.72
N SER A 103 35.85 14.56 -11.61
CA SER A 103 34.95 14.02 -12.65
C SER A 103 34.04 12.90 -12.15
N THR A 104 34.11 12.58 -10.86
CA THR A 104 33.38 11.53 -10.16
C THR A 104 33.10 12.00 -8.73
N GLY A 105 31.93 11.71 -8.19
CA GLY A 105 31.64 11.99 -6.80
C GLY A 105 32.48 11.14 -5.84
N PHE A 106 32.58 11.57 -4.59
CA PHE A 106 33.31 10.91 -3.53
C PHE A 106 32.43 9.96 -2.73
N ASP A 107 33.09 9.00 -2.07
CA ASP A 107 32.48 8.20 -1.01
C ASP A 107 33.44 8.17 0.18
N LEU A 108 33.12 8.95 1.21
CA LEU A 108 34.00 9.27 2.33
C LEU A 108 33.36 8.92 3.67
N THR A 109 34.19 8.50 4.61
CA THR A 109 33.83 8.27 6.02
C THR A 109 34.59 9.24 6.90
N LEU A 110 33.87 9.97 7.74
CA LEU A 110 34.41 10.82 8.80
C LEU A 110 34.43 10.03 10.11
N GLU A 111 35.60 9.85 10.72
CA GLU A 111 35.75 9.06 11.95
C GLU A 111 36.89 9.58 12.85
N ILE A 112 36.99 9.02 14.07
CA ILE A 112 38.13 9.26 14.96
C ILE A 112 39.19 8.18 14.77
N ALA A 113 40.41 8.63 14.45
CA ALA A 113 41.59 7.81 14.31
C ALA A 113 42.64 8.21 15.37
N GLY A 114 42.49 7.70 16.59
CA GLY A 114 43.35 8.09 17.71
C GLY A 114 42.96 9.46 18.28
N ASP A 115 43.88 10.44 18.23
CA ASP A 115 43.64 11.82 18.67
C ASP A 115 43.30 12.76 17.48
N GLU A 116 43.06 12.20 16.29
CA GLU A 116 42.76 12.92 15.07
C GLU A 116 41.33 12.66 14.59
N LEU A 117 40.69 13.72 14.09
CA LEU A 117 39.53 13.60 13.20
C LEU A 117 40.05 13.28 11.80
N ALA A 118 39.57 12.18 11.21
CA ALA A 118 40.04 11.67 9.93
C ALA A 118 38.88 11.53 8.94
N LEU A 119 39.15 11.89 7.69
CA LEU A 119 38.28 11.67 6.54
C LEU A 119 38.95 10.64 5.63
N LEU A 120 38.28 9.52 5.37
CA LEU A 120 38.83 8.38 4.64
C LEU A 120 37.94 8.00 3.46
N LYS A 121 38.52 7.46 2.39
CA LYS A 121 37.72 6.83 1.32
C LYS A 121 37.03 5.58 1.83
N ALA A 122 35.72 5.49 1.71
CA ALA A 122 34.95 4.37 2.24
C ALA A 122 35.39 3.01 1.64
N ALA A 123 35.67 2.97 0.34
CA ALA A 123 36.04 1.74 -0.35
C ALA A 123 37.43 1.20 0.02
N THR A 124 38.38 2.06 0.40
CA THR A 124 39.79 1.68 0.58
C THR A 124 40.34 1.93 1.98
N GLY A 125 39.66 2.73 2.80
CA GLY A 125 40.18 3.24 4.07
C GLY A 125 41.40 4.16 3.89
N GLU A 126 41.61 4.71 2.68
CA GLU A 126 42.71 5.63 2.42
C GLU A 126 42.40 6.99 3.06
N LEU A 127 43.33 7.50 3.87
CA LEU A 127 43.23 8.83 4.49
C LEU A 127 43.24 9.94 3.42
N VAL A 128 42.24 10.80 3.46
CA VAL A 128 42.06 11.95 2.55
C VAL A 128 42.43 13.26 3.25
N ALA A 129 41.92 13.46 4.47
CA ALA A 129 42.20 14.62 5.30
C ALA A 129 42.24 14.22 6.78
N SER A 130 43.02 14.93 7.59
CA SER A 130 43.04 14.74 9.05
C SER A 130 43.41 16.03 9.78
N ALA A 131 42.93 16.18 11.01
CA ALA A 131 43.38 17.20 11.94
C ALA A 131 43.41 16.65 13.37
N ASN A 132 44.40 17.09 14.16
CA ASN A 132 44.45 16.80 15.59
C ASN A 132 43.29 17.53 16.28
N LEU A 133 42.56 16.83 17.15
CA LEU A 133 41.39 17.39 17.83
C LEU A 133 41.72 18.65 18.63
N SER A 134 42.94 18.74 19.19
CA SER A 134 43.41 19.93 19.92
C SER A 134 43.60 21.17 19.05
N ASP A 135 43.73 20.98 17.74
CA ASP A 135 44.08 22.03 16.79
C ASP A 135 42.84 22.54 16.03
N ILE A 136 41.66 21.93 16.24
CA ILE A 136 40.39 22.34 15.66
C ILE A 136 39.80 23.48 16.50
N ASP A 137 39.89 24.72 16.00
CA ASP A 137 39.30 25.91 16.62
C ASP A 137 38.28 26.65 15.73
N GLY A 138 37.80 25.99 14.68
CA GLY A 138 36.77 26.47 13.75
C GLY A 138 35.87 25.34 13.25
N THR A 139 34.89 25.68 12.41
CA THR A 139 33.96 24.71 11.80
C THR A 139 34.72 23.74 10.89
N ILE A 140 34.41 22.45 10.99
CA ILE A 140 34.88 21.44 10.03
C ILE A 140 34.02 21.54 8.78
N HIS A 141 34.52 22.23 7.76
CA HIS A 141 33.79 22.45 6.51
C HIS A 141 34.23 21.44 5.45
N ILE A 142 33.32 20.58 5.01
CA ILE A 142 33.50 19.57 3.98
C ILE A 142 32.68 20.02 2.76
N VAL A 143 33.36 20.19 1.62
CA VAL A 143 32.73 20.61 0.36
C VAL A 143 32.84 19.47 -0.65
N GLY A 144 31.71 19.05 -1.18
CA GLY A 144 31.63 18.08 -2.26
C GLY A 144 31.90 18.66 -3.64
N SER A 145 31.59 17.82 -4.61
CA SER A 145 31.86 17.98 -6.02
C SER A 145 30.60 18.49 -6.73
N GLY A 146 30.50 18.27 -8.04
CA GLY A 146 29.27 18.50 -8.79
C GLY A 146 28.71 17.20 -9.34
N GLN A 147 28.92 16.11 -8.62
CA GLN A 147 28.53 14.73 -8.92
C GLN A 147 28.05 14.08 -7.63
N ASP A 148 27.33 12.97 -7.71
CA ASP A 148 26.77 12.25 -6.56
C ASP A 148 27.84 11.88 -5.50
N ASP A 149 27.85 12.62 -4.39
CA ASP A 149 28.76 12.48 -3.26
C ASP A 149 28.10 11.76 -2.07
N VAL A 150 28.89 10.98 -1.34
CA VAL A 150 28.44 10.24 -0.15
C VAL A 150 29.34 10.55 1.05
N LEU A 151 28.77 11.16 2.08
CA LEU A 151 29.45 11.33 3.38
C LEU A 151 28.82 10.42 4.43
N HIS A 152 29.62 9.54 5.02
CA HIS A 152 29.25 8.73 6.17
C HIS A 152 29.90 9.28 7.45
N VAL A 153 29.07 9.61 8.43
CA VAL A 153 29.51 10.15 9.72
C VAL A 153 29.63 9.02 10.75
N ASN A 154 30.83 8.46 10.92
CA ASN A 154 31.12 7.45 11.93
C ASN A 154 31.60 8.11 13.24
N LEU A 155 30.76 8.98 13.79
CA LEU A 155 30.98 9.72 15.04
C LEU A 155 29.70 9.68 15.87
N GLU A 156 29.81 9.73 17.19
CA GLU A 156 28.65 9.97 18.06
C GLU A 156 28.30 11.47 18.05
N THR A 157 27.02 11.83 18.07
CA THR A 157 26.57 13.23 18.16
C THR A 157 27.09 13.91 19.42
N THR A 158 27.16 13.19 20.54
CA THR A 158 27.73 13.71 21.80
C THR A 158 29.21 14.07 21.66
N PHE A 159 29.96 13.30 20.88
CA PHE A 159 31.34 13.62 20.55
C PHE A 159 31.43 14.90 19.73
N ILE A 160 30.58 15.07 18.70
CA ILE A 160 30.57 16.30 17.89
C ILE A 160 30.33 17.53 18.79
N ILE A 161 29.35 17.44 19.69
CA ILE A 161 29.01 18.54 20.62
C ILE A 161 30.18 18.88 21.57
N ASP A 162 30.81 17.87 22.16
CA ASP A 162 31.82 18.07 23.21
C ASP A 162 33.22 18.39 22.66
N ALA A 163 33.58 17.79 21.52
CA ALA A 163 34.93 17.84 20.95
C ALA A 163 35.07 18.80 19.76
N LEU A 164 33.97 19.14 19.06
CA LEU A 164 33.96 20.05 17.91
C LEU A 164 33.09 21.28 18.23
N PRO A 165 33.60 22.27 19.00
CA PRO A 165 32.79 23.36 19.56
C PRO A 165 32.20 24.34 18.52
N HIS A 166 32.62 24.22 17.27
CA HIS A 166 32.13 25.02 16.12
C HIS A 166 31.40 24.16 15.07
N GLY A 167 31.19 22.88 15.37
CA GLY A 167 30.43 21.94 14.56
C GLY A 167 31.09 21.54 13.24
N ILE A 168 30.29 20.83 12.44
CA ILE A 168 30.60 20.39 11.08
C ILE A 168 29.62 21.07 10.11
N LEU A 169 30.10 21.47 8.94
CA LEU A 169 29.29 21.91 7.81
C LEU A 169 29.60 21.02 6.61
N PHE A 170 28.60 20.34 6.07
CA PHE A 170 28.69 19.60 4.82
C PHE A 170 27.92 20.32 3.71
N GLU A 171 28.62 20.77 2.68
CA GLU A 171 28.05 21.33 1.45
C GLU A 171 28.29 20.31 0.34
N ALA A 172 27.29 19.51 -0.04
CA ALA A 172 27.51 18.39 -0.96
C ALA A 172 27.64 18.86 -2.42
N GLY A 173 26.77 19.77 -2.85
CA GLY A 173 26.94 20.51 -4.11
C GLY A 173 25.83 20.21 -5.10
N GLU A 174 26.19 19.84 -6.33
CA GLU A 174 25.21 19.42 -7.34
C GLU A 174 25.33 17.90 -7.50
N GLY A 175 24.22 17.21 -7.74
CA GLY A 175 24.23 15.74 -7.85
C GLY A 175 23.05 15.16 -7.07
N ASP A 176 23.01 13.83 -6.97
CA ASP A 176 22.16 13.13 -6.03
C ASP A 176 22.99 12.75 -4.79
N ASP A 177 23.16 13.68 -3.86
CA ASP A 177 24.09 13.57 -2.74
C ASP A 177 23.47 12.87 -1.52
N GLN A 178 24.31 12.16 -0.77
CA GLN A 178 23.88 11.33 0.36
C GLN A 178 24.66 11.65 1.63
N LEU A 179 23.92 11.81 2.73
CA LEU A 179 24.46 11.91 4.08
C LEU A 179 24.00 10.72 4.92
N ARG A 180 24.96 9.91 5.37
CA ARG A 180 24.73 8.80 6.27
C ARG A 180 25.10 9.17 7.71
N GLY A 181 24.17 8.89 8.62
CA GLY A 181 24.14 9.43 9.97
C GLY A 181 25.26 9.00 10.91
N PRO A 182 25.35 9.73 12.04
CA PRO A 182 26.14 9.37 13.22
C PRO A 182 25.99 7.90 13.64
N SER A 183 26.91 7.45 14.49
CA SER A 183 26.89 6.08 15.03
C SER A 183 25.89 5.89 16.19
N ASP A 184 25.20 6.94 16.63
CA ASP A 184 24.20 6.94 17.71
C ASP A 184 22.83 7.46 17.23
N ASN A 185 21.78 7.15 17.99
CA ASN A 185 20.42 7.62 17.74
C ASN A 185 20.38 9.14 17.61
N THR A 186 19.84 9.61 16.49
CA THR A 186 20.03 10.99 16.04
C THR A 186 18.73 11.63 15.59
N THR A 187 18.52 12.90 15.99
CA THR A 187 17.48 13.74 15.38
C THR A 187 18.05 14.50 14.19
N TRP A 188 17.42 14.34 13.04
CA TRP A 188 17.69 15.05 11.80
C TRP A 188 16.62 16.10 11.58
N ASN A 189 16.99 17.37 11.45
CA ASN A 189 16.06 18.45 11.18
C ASN A 189 16.23 18.92 9.74
N VAL A 190 15.27 18.61 8.87
CA VAL A 190 15.19 19.13 7.50
C VAL A 190 14.45 20.47 7.55
N THR A 191 15.19 21.56 7.33
CA THR A 191 14.70 22.93 7.58
C THR A 191 14.41 23.72 6.29
N GLY A 192 14.93 23.26 5.17
CA GLY A 192 14.67 23.77 3.82
C GLY A 192 14.76 22.65 2.79
N GLN A 193 14.63 22.96 1.51
CA GLN A 193 14.91 22.00 0.44
C GLN A 193 16.39 21.58 0.49
N ASN A 194 16.64 20.27 0.61
CA ASN A 194 17.97 19.65 0.63
C ASN A 194 18.92 20.26 1.68
N LEU A 195 18.37 20.81 2.78
CA LEU A 195 19.17 21.47 3.80
C LEU A 195 18.61 21.30 5.20
N GLY A 196 19.52 21.26 6.18
CA GLY A 196 19.14 20.96 7.55
C GLY A 196 20.32 20.85 8.50
N ASN A 197 20.07 20.19 9.63
CA ASN A 197 21.07 19.93 10.66
C ASN A 197 20.78 18.62 11.40
N ILE A 198 21.82 18.06 12.00
CA ILE A 198 21.76 16.95 12.93
C ILE A 198 21.85 17.50 14.36
N SER A 199 20.99 17.01 15.26
CA SER A 199 20.79 17.48 16.64
C SER A 199 20.26 18.91 16.74
N SER A 200 21.08 19.91 16.40
CA SER A 200 20.69 21.32 16.37
C SER A 200 21.62 22.13 15.46
N ALA A 201 21.14 23.29 15.00
CA ALA A 201 21.90 24.18 14.13
C ALA A 201 23.27 24.54 14.74
N GLY A 202 24.32 24.41 13.94
CA GLY A 202 25.72 24.64 14.34
C GLY A 202 26.41 23.46 15.04
N VAL A 203 25.74 22.31 15.22
CA VAL A 203 26.39 21.06 15.64
C VAL A 203 26.89 20.31 14.42
N PHE A 204 25.98 19.95 13.53
CA PHE A 204 26.31 19.45 12.20
C PHE A 204 25.24 19.97 11.25
N ASP A 205 25.62 20.88 10.36
CA ASP A 205 24.73 21.45 9.35
C ASP A 205 25.03 20.81 7.98
N PHE A 206 23.99 20.62 7.17
CA PHE A 206 24.12 20.12 5.80
C PHE A 206 23.37 21.00 4.80
N LEU A 207 23.95 21.15 3.61
CA LEU A 207 23.45 21.93 2.48
C LEU A 207 23.58 21.09 1.21
N ASP A 208 22.59 21.24 0.34
CA ASP A 208 22.49 20.57 -0.96
C ASP A 208 22.61 19.03 -0.86
N VAL A 209 21.93 18.43 0.14
CA VAL A 209 21.88 16.97 0.32
C VAL A 209 20.48 16.46 -0.01
N GLU A 210 20.38 15.58 -1.00
CA GLU A 210 19.12 15.03 -1.50
C GLU A 210 18.64 13.84 -0.68
N THR A 211 19.56 13.05 -0.11
CA THR A 211 19.24 11.78 0.55
C THR A 211 19.84 11.70 1.96
N LEU A 212 19.01 11.36 2.93
CA LEU A 212 19.42 11.10 4.31
C LEU A 212 19.27 9.61 4.64
N LEU A 213 20.32 9.01 5.20
CA LEU A 213 20.31 7.63 5.65
C LEU A 213 20.71 7.53 7.12
N GLY A 214 19.87 6.95 7.95
CA GLY A 214 20.21 6.52 9.29
C GLY A 214 21.24 5.37 9.28
N ASN A 215 21.84 5.13 10.44
CA ASN A 215 22.79 4.03 10.60
C ASN A 215 22.05 2.72 10.94
N VAL A 216 22.74 1.59 10.82
CA VAL A 216 22.15 0.29 11.16
C VAL A 216 21.89 0.21 12.67
N ASP A 217 20.73 -0.31 13.07
CA ASP A 217 20.30 -0.51 14.45
C ASP A 217 20.17 0.79 15.30
N ASN A 218 20.07 1.95 14.66
CA ASN A 218 19.78 3.23 15.33
C ASN A 218 18.28 3.45 15.55
N GLU A 219 17.91 4.39 16.42
CA GLU A 219 16.53 4.89 16.52
C GLU A 219 16.54 6.40 16.20
N ASP A 220 16.64 6.71 14.90
CA ASP A 220 16.73 8.06 14.39
C ASP A 220 15.34 8.73 14.30
N THR A 221 15.32 10.07 14.30
CA THR A 221 14.09 10.86 14.12
C THR A 221 14.30 11.91 13.06
N PHE A 222 13.60 11.80 11.94
CA PHE A 222 13.63 12.77 10.84
C PHE A 222 12.48 13.77 11.00
N VAL A 223 12.81 14.98 11.43
CA VAL A 223 11.88 16.10 11.59
C VAL A 223 11.88 16.94 10.31
N ILE A 224 10.75 16.98 9.62
CA ILE A 224 10.56 17.80 8.42
C ILE A 224 9.79 19.07 8.80
N ALA A 225 10.45 20.21 8.73
CA ALA A 225 9.86 21.51 9.05
C ALA A 225 9.02 22.07 7.89
N GLU A 226 8.41 23.25 8.10
CA GLU A 226 7.54 23.94 7.11
C GLU A 226 8.18 24.08 5.72
N GLY A 227 9.46 24.48 5.66
CA GLY A 227 10.19 24.59 4.39
C GLY A 227 11.02 23.36 4.03
N GLY A 228 11.03 22.34 4.89
CA GLY A 228 11.87 21.16 4.74
C GLY A 228 11.38 20.27 3.61
N GLY A 229 12.29 19.88 2.71
CA GLY A 229 12.02 18.97 1.61
C GLY A 229 13.31 18.25 1.21
N LEU A 230 13.19 17.07 0.62
CA LEU A 230 14.32 16.29 0.10
C LEU A 230 13.92 15.72 -1.27
N SER A 231 14.74 15.96 -2.29
CA SER A 231 14.46 15.41 -3.63
C SER A 231 14.86 13.94 -3.79
N GLY A 232 15.61 13.39 -2.83
CA GLY A 232 15.96 11.97 -2.75
C GLY A 232 15.16 11.21 -1.69
N LEU A 233 15.84 10.33 -0.96
CA LEU A 233 15.24 9.40 0.00
C LEU A 233 15.52 9.80 1.46
N VAL A 234 14.52 9.67 2.33
CA VAL A 234 14.71 9.57 3.79
C VAL A 234 14.69 8.11 4.18
N SER A 235 15.77 7.59 4.75
CA SER A 235 15.79 6.22 5.23
C SER A 235 16.30 6.11 6.66
N GLY A 236 15.61 5.35 7.53
CA GLY A 236 16.13 4.99 8.86
C GLY A 236 17.32 4.04 8.80
N GLY A 237 17.48 3.32 7.69
CA GLY A 237 18.49 2.29 7.56
C GLY A 237 17.90 0.90 7.85
N ALA A 238 18.77 -0.04 8.20
CA ALA A 238 18.35 -1.42 8.46
C ALA A 238 18.30 -1.70 9.96
N GLY A 239 17.14 -2.15 10.45
CA GLY A 239 16.92 -2.35 11.87
C GLY A 239 16.90 -1.03 12.63
N GLY A 240 16.38 -1.03 13.85
CA GLY A 240 16.08 0.21 14.55
C GLY A 240 14.59 0.45 14.74
N PHE A 241 14.27 1.60 15.33
CA PHE A 241 12.93 2.17 15.39
C PHE A 241 13.05 3.64 14.99
N ASP A 242 13.19 3.87 13.68
CA ASP A 242 13.38 5.19 13.12
C ASP A 242 12.04 5.85 12.84
N SER A 243 11.89 7.15 13.09
CA SER A 243 10.61 7.84 12.94
C SER A 243 10.70 9.06 12.04
N MET A 244 9.59 9.42 11.40
CA MET A 244 9.45 10.72 10.73
C MET A 244 8.40 11.56 11.45
N VAL A 245 8.73 12.83 11.65
CA VAL A 245 7.84 13.83 12.24
C VAL A 245 7.69 14.99 11.26
N LEU A 246 6.48 15.21 10.76
CA LEU A 246 6.15 16.42 10.00
C LEU A 246 5.69 17.47 11.01
N ASP A 247 6.49 18.52 11.22
CA ASP A 247 6.27 19.53 12.25
C ASP A 247 6.47 20.96 11.70
N GLY A 248 5.43 21.45 11.04
CA GLY A 248 5.39 22.82 10.50
C GLY A 248 4.59 22.94 9.20
N GLY A 249 4.14 24.15 8.91
CA GLY A 249 3.36 24.46 7.71
C GLY A 249 1.86 24.22 7.87
N THR A 250 1.13 24.48 6.79
CA THR A 250 -0.30 24.19 6.63
C THR A 250 -0.51 23.91 5.16
N PHE A 251 -1.11 22.78 4.86
CA PHE A 251 -1.21 22.26 3.50
C PHE A 251 -2.66 22.20 3.05
N GLU A 252 -2.92 22.37 1.75
CA GLU A 252 -4.25 22.11 1.24
C GLU A 252 -4.48 20.60 1.15
N SER A 253 -3.51 19.85 0.64
CA SER A 253 -3.60 18.40 0.46
C SER A 253 -2.36 17.70 1.00
N VAL A 254 -2.59 16.64 1.78
CA VAL A 254 -1.53 15.68 2.15
C VAL A 254 -1.93 14.28 1.71
N VAL A 255 -1.11 13.64 0.87
CA VAL A 255 -1.35 12.32 0.30
C VAL A 255 -0.25 11.35 0.72
N TYR A 256 -0.63 10.28 1.39
CA TYR A 256 0.25 9.16 1.74
C TYR A 256 0.04 8.01 0.75
N THR A 257 1.12 7.42 0.26
CA THR A 257 1.08 6.18 -0.54
C THR A 257 2.11 5.19 0.00
N ALA A 258 1.64 4.10 0.62
CA ALA A 258 2.52 3.04 1.09
C ALA A 258 3.01 2.16 -0.09
N THR A 259 4.29 1.84 -0.10
CA THR A 259 4.90 0.85 -1.02
C THR A 259 5.34 -0.42 -0.30
N GLY A 260 5.37 -0.42 1.03
CA GLY A 260 5.72 -1.54 1.88
C GLY A 260 5.48 -1.22 3.35
N PRO A 261 5.87 -2.12 4.28
CA PRO A 261 5.65 -1.96 5.72
C PRO A 261 6.20 -0.67 6.32
N ASP A 262 7.28 -0.17 5.73
CA ASP A 262 8.16 0.86 6.28
C ASP A 262 8.56 1.89 5.20
N SER A 263 7.88 1.88 4.05
CA SER A 263 8.26 2.66 2.87
C SER A 263 7.08 3.21 2.10
N GLY A 264 7.29 4.35 1.46
CA GLY A 264 6.27 4.99 0.66
C GLY A 264 6.62 6.41 0.25
N THR A 265 5.60 7.16 -0.13
CA THR A 265 5.71 8.59 -0.42
C THR A 265 4.68 9.40 0.37
N ILE A 266 5.05 10.65 0.65
CA ILE A 266 4.18 11.67 1.23
C ILE A 266 4.22 12.87 0.29
N VAL A 267 3.07 13.24 -0.24
CA VAL A 267 2.92 14.43 -1.09
C VAL A 267 2.20 15.50 -0.28
N ARG A 268 2.87 16.63 -0.03
CA ARG A 268 2.32 17.81 0.65
C ARG A 268 2.17 18.93 -0.38
N ASP A 269 0.95 19.13 -0.86
CA ASP A 269 0.65 19.92 -2.06
C ASP A 269 1.47 19.47 -3.29
N GLU A 270 2.58 20.14 -3.60
CA GLU A 270 3.49 19.81 -4.71
C GLU A 270 4.82 19.20 -4.24
N ASP A 271 5.11 19.24 -2.94
CA ASP A 271 6.34 18.68 -2.35
C ASP A 271 6.21 17.17 -2.15
N ILE A 272 7.22 16.41 -2.59
CA ILE A 272 7.21 14.94 -2.55
C ILE A 272 8.37 14.47 -1.68
N LEU A 273 8.03 13.76 -0.60
CA LEU A 273 8.98 13.05 0.23
C LEU A 273 8.89 11.55 -0.07
N THR A 274 10.03 10.90 -0.28
CA THR A 274 10.13 9.44 -0.39
C THR A 274 10.81 8.90 0.85
N TYR A 275 10.27 7.81 1.43
CA TYR A 275 10.81 7.22 2.64
C TYR A 275 10.94 5.70 2.60
N ALA A 276 11.86 5.15 3.42
CA ALA A 276 12.04 3.71 3.62
C ALA A 276 12.66 3.36 5.00
N GLY A 277 12.25 2.25 5.61
CA GLY A 277 12.75 1.84 6.93
C GLY A 277 12.37 2.84 8.02
N LEU A 278 11.10 3.24 8.08
CA LEU A 278 10.56 4.13 9.11
C LEU A 278 9.40 3.46 9.84
N GLU A 279 9.43 3.51 11.17
CA GLU A 279 8.45 3.00 12.12
C GLU A 279 8.41 3.87 13.42
N PRO A 280 7.52 4.88 13.60
CA PRO A 280 6.39 5.29 12.75
C PRO A 280 6.47 6.70 12.16
N ILE A 281 5.40 7.10 11.45
CA ILE A 281 5.19 8.47 10.96
C ILE A 281 4.20 9.23 11.85
N VAL A 282 4.59 10.45 12.26
CA VAL A 282 3.76 11.40 12.99
C VAL A 282 3.64 12.68 12.19
N ASP A 283 2.42 13.03 11.79
CA ASP A 283 2.11 14.23 11.03
C ASP A 283 1.32 15.23 11.88
N ASN A 284 2.03 16.23 12.40
CA ASN A 284 1.44 17.32 13.18
C ASN A 284 0.93 18.47 12.31
N THR A 285 0.99 18.34 10.98
CA THR A 285 0.65 19.42 10.05
C THR A 285 -0.86 19.51 9.83
N PRO A 286 -1.48 20.69 10.00
CA PRO A 286 -2.88 20.89 9.61
C PRO A 286 -3.02 20.75 8.09
N SER A 287 -4.10 20.09 7.66
CA SER A 287 -4.44 19.97 6.24
C SER A 287 -5.94 20.19 5.98
N THR A 288 -6.28 20.71 4.79
CA THR A 288 -7.68 20.80 4.35
C THR A 288 -8.17 19.40 3.98
N ASP A 289 -7.46 18.72 3.09
CA ASP A 289 -7.72 17.38 2.63
C ASP A 289 -6.58 16.44 3.01
N ARG A 290 -6.94 15.20 3.33
CA ARG A 290 -5.96 14.15 3.59
C ARG A 290 -6.38 12.86 2.92
N ALA A 291 -5.48 12.29 2.14
CA ALA A 291 -5.68 10.98 1.52
C ALA A 291 -4.60 10.01 1.98
N ILE A 292 -5.00 8.82 2.39
CA ILE A 292 -4.10 7.76 2.82
C ILE A 292 -4.38 6.53 1.96
N GLN A 293 -3.39 6.12 1.19
CA GLN A 293 -3.37 4.88 0.42
C GLN A 293 -2.49 3.88 1.17
N THR A 294 -3.10 2.81 1.66
CA THR A 294 -2.37 1.65 2.18
C THR A 294 -1.72 0.88 1.02
N SER A 295 -1.16 -0.29 1.27
CA SER A 295 -0.33 -0.98 0.28
C SER A 295 -1.18 -1.61 -0.84
N ASN A 296 -0.54 -2.24 -1.82
CA ASN A 296 -1.24 -3.12 -2.78
C ASN A 296 -1.15 -4.59 -2.35
N LEU A 297 -0.80 -4.85 -1.10
CA LEU A 297 -0.90 -6.17 -0.49
C LEU A 297 -2.14 -6.17 0.39
N THR A 298 -2.57 -7.35 0.80
CA THR A 298 -3.66 -7.47 1.77
C THR A 298 -3.29 -6.76 3.08
N ASP A 299 -4.13 -5.80 3.46
CA ASP A 299 -3.98 -4.90 4.59
C ASP A 299 -5.10 -5.12 5.62
N HIS A 300 -4.75 -5.40 6.89
CA HIS A 300 -5.72 -5.33 7.98
C HIS A 300 -5.51 -4.05 8.79
N ALA A 301 -6.26 -3.00 8.46
CA ALA A 301 -6.12 -1.67 9.03
C ALA A 301 -7.13 -1.39 10.16
N ARG A 302 -6.74 -0.48 11.06
CA ARG A 302 -7.60 0.07 12.11
C ARG A 302 -7.43 1.58 12.21
N LEU A 303 -8.56 2.30 12.18
CA LEU A 303 -8.61 3.74 12.43
C LEU A 303 -9.03 4.00 13.88
N VAL A 304 -8.21 4.77 14.60
CA VAL A 304 -8.39 5.10 16.01
C VAL A 304 -8.39 6.62 16.19
N ASP A 305 -9.39 7.15 16.89
CA ASP A 305 -9.42 8.53 17.36
C ASP A 305 -8.65 8.67 18.68
N LEU A 306 -7.71 9.61 18.72
CA LEU A 306 -6.83 9.90 19.86
C LEU A 306 -7.20 11.21 20.58
N GLY A 307 -8.29 11.87 20.20
CA GLY A 307 -8.76 13.14 20.77
C GLY A 307 -8.02 14.35 20.21
N GLY A 308 -8.20 14.60 18.90
CA GLY A 308 -7.59 15.70 18.13
C GLY A 308 -6.54 15.25 17.11
N GLN A 309 -6.22 13.95 17.10
CA GLN A 309 -5.46 13.28 16.05
C GLN A 309 -6.12 11.93 15.78
N LEU A 310 -5.93 11.42 14.57
CA LEU A 310 -6.31 10.08 14.19
C LEU A 310 -5.05 9.24 13.98
N ARG A 311 -5.19 7.92 14.15
CA ARG A 311 -4.15 6.97 13.83
C ARG A 311 -4.70 5.85 12.97
N LEU A 312 -4.10 5.67 11.79
CA LEU A 312 -4.30 4.50 10.94
C LEU A 312 -3.13 3.55 11.17
N GLU A 313 -3.41 2.34 11.62
CA GLU A 313 -2.39 1.34 11.93
C GLU A 313 -2.74 -0.03 11.35
N SER A 314 -1.71 -0.80 10.98
CA SER A 314 -1.87 -2.22 10.66
C SER A 314 -2.15 -3.03 11.94
N THR A 315 -2.97 -4.05 11.81
CA THR A 315 -3.29 -5.06 12.83
C THR A 315 -2.66 -6.41 12.54
N ASP A 316 -1.91 -6.51 11.44
CA ASP A 316 -1.19 -7.71 11.06
C ASP A 316 0.01 -7.97 11.96
N GLY A 317 0.37 -9.25 12.11
CA GLY A 317 1.61 -9.63 12.80
C GLY A 317 2.87 -9.21 12.06
N ILE A 318 2.75 -8.98 10.75
CA ILE A 318 3.76 -8.37 9.89
C ILE A 318 3.01 -7.30 9.09
N PRO A 319 3.23 -6.00 9.38
CA PRO A 319 2.59 -4.93 8.64
C PRO A 319 2.93 -4.94 7.15
N THR A 320 2.09 -4.26 6.38
CA THR A 320 2.19 -4.06 4.93
C THR A 320 2.23 -2.59 4.57
N PHE A 321 1.91 -1.72 5.53
CA PHE A 321 2.04 -0.26 5.49
C PHE A 321 2.41 0.25 6.90
N GLU A 322 2.98 1.45 6.96
CA GLU A 322 3.41 2.06 8.22
C GLU A 322 2.24 2.67 9.01
N SER A 323 2.30 2.61 10.35
CA SER A 323 1.41 3.35 11.23
C SER A 323 1.59 4.86 11.05
N LEU A 324 0.47 5.53 10.75
CA LEU A 324 0.42 6.97 10.59
C LEU A 324 -0.45 7.60 11.68
N THR A 325 0.14 8.48 12.49
CA THR A 325 -0.62 9.38 13.38
C THR A 325 -0.69 10.76 12.76
N PHE A 326 -1.87 11.35 12.66
CA PHE A 326 -2.07 12.60 11.93
C PHE A 326 -3.14 13.50 12.54
N VAL A 327 -3.00 14.81 12.35
CA VAL A 327 -4.04 15.80 12.69
C VAL A 327 -5.25 15.62 11.78
N GLU A 328 -6.45 15.70 12.37
CA GLU A 328 -7.72 15.65 11.65
C GLU A 328 -7.78 16.71 10.53
N PRO A 329 -8.09 16.31 9.27
CA PRO A 329 -8.27 17.27 8.19
C PRO A 329 -9.57 18.07 8.36
N THR A 330 -9.65 19.27 7.76
CA THR A 330 -10.82 20.16 7.94
C THR A 330 -11.90 20.05 6.87
N ASN A 331 -11.64 19.35 5.76
CA ASN A 331 -12.60 19.15 4.66
C ASN A 331 -12.86 17.68 4.38
N SER A 332 -11.81 16.87 4.15
CA SER A 332 -11.99 15.44 3.91
C SER A 332 -10.84 14.56 4.41
N LEU A 333 -11.21 13.37 4.91
CA LEU A 333 -10.33 12.23 5.10
C LEU A 333 -10.71 11.14 4.09
N THR A 334 -9.80 10.80 3.19
CA THR A 334 -9.93 9.67 2.28
C THR A 334 -8.99 8.54 2.71
N ILE A 335 -9.54 7.33 2.88
CA ILE A 335 -8.77 6.10 3.09
C ILE A 335 -8.99 5.20 1.89
N ASN A 336 -7.90 4.83 1.22
CA ASN A 336 -7.89 3.89 0.12
C ASN A 336 -7.16 2.62 0.58
N LEU A 337 -7.82 1.46 0.49
CA LEU A 337 -7.27 0.19 0.95
C LEU A 337 -6.34 -0.50 -0.06
N GLY A 338 -6.39 -0.08 -1.32
CA GLY A 338 -5.45 -0.53 -2.33
C GLY A 338 -5.95 -1.71 -3.14
N GLY A 339 -5.07 -2.27 -3.95
CA GLY A 339 -5.38 -3.49 -4.68
C GLY A 339 -5.00 -4.73 -3.89
N ASP A 340 -5.78 -5.79 -3.95
CA ASP A 340 -5.47 -7.10 -3.37
C ASP A 340 -4.47 -7.91 -4.24
N SER A 341 -3.26 -7.38 -4.47
CA SER A 341 -2.28 -8.10 -5.27
C SER A 341 -1.74 -9.31 -4.50
N ALA A 342 -1.93 -10.49 -5.07
CA ALA A 342 -1.34 -11.70 -4.55
C ALA A 342 0.20 -11.59 -4.49
N VAL A 343 0.81 -12.00 -3.39
CA VAL A 343 2.26 -12.27 -3.34
C VAL A 343 2.52 -13.60 -4.06
N PRO A 344 3.24 -13.63 -5.21
CA PRO A 344 3.66 -14.88 -5.82
C PRO A 344 4.61 -15.62 -4.85
N PRO A 345 4.50 -16.95 -4.63
CA PRO A 345 3.74 -17.95 -5.38
C PRO A 345 2.51 -18.51 -4.64
N LEU A 346 1.98 -17.84 -3.61
CA LEU A 346 0.94 -18.40 -2.74
C LEU A 346 -0.46 -18.25 -3.38
N PRO A 347 -1.12 -19.32 -3.86
CA PRO A 347 -2.30 -19.16 -4.71
C PRO A 347 -3.65 -19.29 -3.98
N ILE A 348 -3.74 -19.22 -2.64
CA ILE A 348 -4.94 -19.75 -1.94
C ILE A 348 -5.37 -19.10 -0.60
N ALA A 349 -5.09 -17.82 -0.33
CA ALA A 349 -5.88 -17.09 0.68
C ALA A 349 -6.86 -16.17 -0.05
N PRO A 350 -8.10 -15.96 0.44
CA PRO A 350 -8.85 -14.80 0.00
C PRO A 350 -8.00 -13.59 0.39
N PHE A 351 -7.45 -12.89 -0.60
CA PHE A 351 -6.89 -11.57 -0.42
C PHE A 351 -8.08 -10.66 -0.13
N SER A 352 -8.02 -9.98 1.00
CA SER A 352 -9.08 -9.09 1.42
C SER A 352 -8.56 -8.03 2.37
N ASP A 353 -8.60 -6.78 1.95
CA ASP A 353 -8.32 -5.68 2.85
C ASP A 353 -9.46 -5.54 3.87
N THR A 354 -9.09 -5.23 5.11
CA THR A 354 -10.07 -4.96 6.16
C THR A 354 -9.79 -3.61 6.81
N LEU A 355 -10.84 -2.83 7.05
CA LEU A 355 -10.75 -1.60 7.82
C LEU A 355 -11.72 -1.65 9.01
N GLN A 356 -11.16 -1.59 10.22
CA GLN A 356 -11.94 -1.37 11.44
C GLN A 356 -11.91 0.10 11.83
N ILE A 357 -13.06 0.75 11.77
CA ILE A 357 -13.23 2.12 12.29
C ILE A 357 -13.72 2.01 13.73
N GLN A 358 -12.93 2.49 14.69
CA GLN A 358 -13.34 2.52 16.09
C GLN A 358 -14.30 3.68 16.37
N ALA A 359 -14.34 4.18 17.61
CA ALA A 359 -15.03 5.43 17.87
C ALA A 359 -14.31 6.55 17.10
N LEU A 360 -15.09 7.45 16.47
CA LEU A 360 -14.57 8.53 15.64
C LEU A 360 -15.40 9.80 15.84
N SER A 361 -14.73 10.88 16.24
CA SER A 361 -15.24 12.25 16.10
C SER A 361 -14.43 12.95 15.02
N LEU A 362 -15.07 13.47 13.97
CA LEU A 362 -14.38 14.13 12.87
C LEU A 362 -15.27 15.25 12.30
N ASP A 363 -14.79 16.49 12.23
CA ASP A 363 -15.51 17.60 11.59
C ASP A 363 -15.09 17.74 10.10
N ALA A 364 -15.22 16.64 9.35
CA ALA A 364 -14.88 16.55 7.93
C ALA A 364 -15.61 15.36 7.27
N GLU A 365 -15.63 15.34 5.93
CA GLU A 365 -16.10 14.19 5.17
C GLU A 365 -15.20 12.98 5.40
N LEU A 366 -15.79 11.79 5.55
CA LEU A 366 -15.06 10.52 5.54
C LEU A 366 -15.37 9.73 4.27
N ILE A 367 -14.35 9.44 3.50
CA ILE A 367 -14.40 8.61 2.30
C ILE A 367 -13.53 7.37 2.52
N VAL A 368 -14.11 6.19 2.36
CA VAL A 368 -13.39 4.92 2.36
C VAL A 368 -13.59 4.24 1.01
N ASN A 369 -12.50 3.88 0.36
CA ASN A 369 -12.50 3.13 -0.89
C ASN A 369 -11.70 1.84 -0.72
N GLY A 370 -12.39 0.71 -0.81
CA GLY A 370 -11.76 -0.61 -0.89
C GLY A 370 -10.85 -0.72 -2.12
N GLN A 371 -11.33 -0.21 -3.26
CA GLN A 371 -10.68 -0.30 -4.58
C GLN A 371 -10.80 -1.70 -5.19
N GLY A 372 -9.69 -2.39 -5.43
CA GLY A 372 -9.67 -3.58 -6.28
C GLY A 372 -9.36 -4.81 -5.47
N GLY A 373 -10.34 -5.64 -5.18
CA GLY A 373 -10.09 -6.75 -4.27
C GLY A 373 -11.37 -7.28 -3.67
N ARG A 374 -11.27 -7.89 -2.50
CA ARG A 374 -12.41 -8.11 -1.62
C ARG A 374 -12.21 -7.30 -0.35
N ASP A 375 -12.86 -6.17 -0.27
CA ASP A 375 -12.72 -5.27 0.86
C ASP A 375 -13.81 -5.48 1.92
N GLU A 376 -13.43 -5.39 3.19
CA GLU A 376 -14.34 -5.42 4.33
C GLU A 376 -14.17 -4.19 5.22
N VAL A 377 -15.21 -3.37 5.34
CA VAL A 377 -15.23 -2.20 6.22
C VAL A 377 -16.19 -2.46 7.38
N THR A 378 -15.68 -2.38 8.60
CA THR A 378 -16.47 -2.51 9.83
C THR A 378 -16.43 -1.23 10.64
N ILE A 379 -17.59 -0.61 10.84
CA ILE A 379 -17.77 0.46 11.83
C ILE A 379 -18.08 -0.18 13.18
N SER A 380 -17.08 -0.16 14.06
CA SER A 380 -17.05 -0.89 15.32
C SER A 380 -17.29 -0.02 16.56
N GLY A 381 -17.18 1.30 16.42
CA GLY A 381 -17.47 2.28 17.47
C GLY A 381 -18.34 3.43 16.97
N ASN A 382 -18.86 4.22 17.91
CA ASN A 382 -19.71 5.36 17.59
C ASN A 382 -18.98 6.39 16.73
N MET A 383 -19.66 6.90 15.72
CA MET A 383 -19.13 7.87 14.78
C MET A 383 -19.99 9.14 14.78
N ASP A 384 -19.35 10.30 14.82
CA ASP A 384 -19.97 11.61 14.60
C ASP A 384 -19.12 12.41 13.61
N LEU A 385 -19.70 12.69 12.43
CA LEU A 385 -19.05 13.48 11.37
C LEU A 385 -19.47 14.96 11.38
N ALA A 386 -20.12 15.44 12.46
CA ALA A 386 -20.57 16.82 12.63
C ALA A 386 -21.50 17.34 11.50
N GLY A 387 -22.18 16.43 10.80
CA GLY A 387 -23.06 16.75 9.66
C GLY A 387 -22.38 16.69 8.29
N ASN A 388 -21.08 16.34 8.22
CA ASN A 388 -20.37 16.06 6.98
C ASN A 388 -20.70 14.65 6.46
N PRO A 389 -20.54 14.38 5.15
CA PRO A 389 -20.92 13.09 4.56
C PRO A 389 -20.03 11.91 4.99
N LEU A 390 -20.61 10.72 4.96
CA LEU A 390 -19.94 9.43 5.03
C LEU A 390 -20.12 8.70 3.69
N SER A 391 -19.02 8.29 3.06
CA SER A 391 -19.01 7.45 1.87
C SER A 391 -18.12 6.23 2.10
N VAL A 392 -18.67 5.03 2.00
CA VAL A 392 -17.92 3.77 2.11
C VAL A 392 -18.18 2.94 0.86
N ASN A 393 -17.14 2.66 0.10
CA ASN A 393 -17.14 1.75 -1.04
C ASN A 393 -16.28 0.53 -0.70
N ALA A 394 -16.88 -0.67 -0.68
CA ALA A 394 -16.19 -1.94 -0.40
C ALA A 394 -17.04 -3.10 -0.95
N GLU A 395 -16.69 -4.35 -0.70
CA GLU A 395 -17.57 -5.49 -0.99
C GLU A 395 -18.44 -5.81 0.21
N GLN A 396 -17.88 -5.75 1.43
CA GLN A 396 -18.62 -6.00 2.67
C GLN A 396 -18.56 -4.78 3.58
N ILE A 397 -19.72 -4.30 4.01
CA ILE A 397 -19.84 -3.16 4.91
C ILE A 397 -20.71 -3.55 6.09
N THR A 398 -20.17 -3.44 7.31
CA THR A 398 -20.88 -3.78 8.54
C THR A 398 -20.87 -2.62 9.53
N VAL A 399 -22.03 -2.33 10.12
CA VAL A 399 -22.15 -1.47 11.31
C VAL A 399 -22.54 -2.34 12.50
N ASN A 400 -21.66 -2.39 13.49
CA ASN A 400 -21.79 -3.34 14.60
C ASN A 400 -22.96 -3.01 15.54
N PRO A 401 -23.51 -4.01 16.25
CA PRO A 401 -24.55 -3.78 17.23
C PRO A 401 -24.15 -2.79 18.34
N GLY A 402 -25.05 -1.87 18.65
CA GLY A 402 -24.87 -0.82 19.66
C GLY A 402 -24.06 0.39 19.20
N VAL A 403 -23.64 0.43 17.92
CA VAL A 403 -22.98 1.58 17.31
C VAL A 403 -24.01 2.61 16.87
N THR A 404 -23.72 3.89 17.10
CA THR A 404 -24.43 5.02 16.48
C THR A 404 -23.51 5.71 15.47
N VAL A 405 -23.97 5.87 14.24
CA VAL A 405 -23.32 6.67 13.19
C VAL A 405 -24.17 7.92 12.93
N THR A 406 -23.60 9.09 13.18
CA THR A 406 -24.20 10.39 12.89
C THR A 406 -23.39 11.11 11.83
N ALA A 407 -24.01 11.45 10.71
CA ALA A 407 -23.35 12.13 9.60
C ALA A 407 -24.34 13.04 8.87
N GLY A 408 -23.86 13.72 7.82
CA GLY A 408 -24.69 14.30 6.77
C GLY A 408 -25.34 13.18 5.95
N ALA A 409 -25.02 13.10 4.66
CA ALA A 409 -25.44 11.95 3.87
C ALA A 409 -24.63 10.71 4.28
N ILE A 410 -25.28 9.55 4.38
CA ILE A 410 -24.64 8.26 4.61
C ILE A 410 -24.81 7.42 3.34
N ASN A 411 -23.70 7.12 2.67
CA ASN A 411 -23.66 6.24 1.51
C ASN A 411 -22.79 5.02 1.79
N LEU A 412 -23.41 3.85 1.96
CA LEU A 412 -22.73 2.57 2.12
C LEU A 412 -22.95 1.77 0.84
N ASN A 413 -21.92 1.72 0.00
CA ASN A 413 -21.98 1.15 -1.33
C ASN A 413 -21.12 -0.10 -1.45
N ALA A 414 -21.75 -1.25 -1.23
CA ALA A 414 -21.16 -2.55 -1.43
C ALA A 414 -21.16 -2.93 -2.93
N VAL A 415 -20.00 -3.14 -3.56
CA VAL A 415 -19.89 -3.49 -4.98
C VAL A 415 -18.87 -4.60 -5.17
N ALA A 416 -19.27 -5.73 -5.76
CA ALA A 416 -18.35 -6.82 -6.11
C ALA A 416 -18.50 -7.20 -7.59
N THR A 417 -17.40 -7.24 -8.33
CA THR A 417 -17.41 -7.62 -9.75
C THR A 417 -16.35 -8.68 -10.07
N LEU A 418 -16.76 -9.75 -10.74
CA LEU A 418 -15.85 -10.77 -11.27
C LEU A 418 -15.97 -10.87 -12.80
N GLY A 419 -14.86 -10.65 -13.49
CA GLY A 419 -14.78 -10.61 -14.95
C GLY A 419 -15.39 -9.35 -15.56
N THR A 420 -15.23 -9.19 -16.88
CA THR A 420 -15.89 -8.13 -17.65
C THR A 420 -16.52 -8.68 -18.93
N ALA A 421 -17.36 -7.90 -19.61
CA ALA A 421 -17.91 -8.31 -20.91
C ALA A 421 -16.83 -8.54 -21.99
N ILE A 422 -15.64 -7.93 -21.84
CA ILE A 422 -14.52 -8.05 -22.78
C ILE A 422 -13.58 -9.18 -22.35
N THR A 423 -13.36 -9.32 -21.05
CA THR A 423 -12.50 -10.34 -20.42
C THR A 423 -13.30 -11.10 -19.35
N PRO A 424 -14.20 -12.03 -19.77
CA PRO A 424 -14.98 -12.82 -18.81
C PRO A 424 -14.09 -13.72 -17.97
N ASP A 425 -14.57 -14.06 -16.78
CA ASP A 425 -13.95 -15.09 -15.95
C ASP A 425 -14.14 -16.48 -16.56
N ALA A 426 -13.03 -17.20 -16.75
CA ALA A 426 -13.03 -18.55 -17.33
C ALA A 426 -12.92 -19.65 -16.27
N PHE A 427 -12.82 -19.30 -14.98
CA PHE A 427 -12.74 -20.29 -13.92
C PHE A 427 -14.10 -21.02 -13.75
N PRO A 428 -14.10 -22.35 -13.53
CA PRO A 428 -15.34 -23.13 -13.42
C PRO A 428 -16.05 -22.95 -12.07
N VAL A 429 -15.49 -22.14 -11.16
CA VAL A 429 -16.07 -21.82 -9.85
C VAL A 429 -15.99 -20.31 -9.67
N ALA A 430 -17.12 -19.69 -9.38
CA ALA A 430 -17.23 -18.25 -9.15
C ALA A 430 -17.98 -17.98 -7.85
N THR A 431 -17.48 -17.05 -7.04
CA THR A 431 -18.19 -16.50 -5.88
C THR A 431 -18.05 -14.99 -5.92
N VAL A 432 -19.18 -14.28 -5.91
CA VAL A 432 -19.24 -12.82 -5.94
C VAL A 432 -20.26 -12.41 -4.90
N ASP A 433 -19.83 -11.64 -3.91
CA ASP A 433 -20.63 -11.32 -2.73
C ASP A 433 -20.45 -9.84 -2.41
N ALA A 434 -21.56 -9.12 -2.29
CA ALA A 434 -21.58 -7.75 -1.82
C ALA A 434 -22.67 -7.60 -0.76
N ALA A 435 -22.33 -7.05 0.40
CA ALA A 435 -23.25 -6.94 1.51
C ALA A 435 -23.12 -5.64 2.30
N VAL A 436 -24.25 -5.05 2.66
CA VAL A 436 -24.38 -4.00 3.67
C VAL A 436 -25.21 -4.53 4.83
N ASN A 437 -24.62 -4.62 6.02
CA ASN A 437 -25.27 -5.17 7.21
C ASN A 437 -25.31 -4.17 8.37
N ILE A 438 -26.52 -3.75 8.73
CA ILE A 438 -26.82 -2.87 9.87
C ILE A 438 -27.57 -3.69 10.92
N ASN A 439 -26.86 -4.22 11.91
CA ASN A 439 -27.43 -5.16 12.88
C ASN A 439 -27.47 -4.57 14.29
N GLY A 440 -28.63 -4.12 14.74
CA GLY A 440 -28.80 -3.50 16.05
C GLY A 440 -28.01 -2.20 16.24
N ALA A 441 -27.84 -1.44 15.17
CA ALA A 441 -27.10 -0.17 15.13
C ALA A 441 -28.01 1.00 14.76
N ASP A 442 -27.59 2.21 15.11
CA ASP A 442 -28.33 3.43 14.82
C ASP A 442 -27.64 4.24 13.72
N LEU A 443 -28.36 4.57 12.65
CA LEU A 443 -27.89 5.48 11.60
C LEU A 443 -28.71 6.77 11.62
N VAL A 444 -28.04 7.91 11.72
CA VAL A 444 -28.65 9.26 11.73
C VAL A 444 -28.00 10.09 10.64
N GLY A 445 -28.78 10.50 9.64
CA GLY A 445 -28.26 11.21 8.47
C GLY A 445 -29.29 12.09 7.77
N SER A 446 -28.84 12.83 6.75
CA SER A 446 -29.71 13.52 5.81
C SER A 446 -30.40 12.50 4.91
N ASP A 447 -29.70 12.03 3.90
CA ASP A 447 -30.09 10.89 3.07
C ASP A 447 -29.27 9.67 3.50
N ILE A 448 -29.92 8.51 3.58
CA ILE A 448 -29.26 7.24 3.91
C ILE A 448 -29.46 6.28 2.74
N LEU A 449 -28.36 5.96 2.05
CA LEU A 449 -28.32 5.08 0.89
C LEU A 449 -27.46 3.87 1.21
N LEU A 450 -28.08 2.70 1.17
CA LEU A 450 -27.45 1.39 1.37
C LEU A 450 -27.59 0.63 0.06
N THR A 451 -26.49 0.34 -0.62
CA THR A 451 -26.48 -0.37 -1.91
C THR A 451 -25.60 -1.60 -1.83
N ALA A 452 -26.07 -2.70 -2.40
CA ALA A 452 -25.27 -3.91 -2.63
C ALA A 452 -25.40 -4.32 -4.10
N ASN A 453 -24.29 -4.33 -4.84
CA ASN A 453 -24.27 -4.60 -6.27
C ASN A 453 -23.26 -5.69 -6.59
N THR A 454 -23.72 -6.80 -7.14
CA THR A 454 -22.83 -7.85 -7.65
C THR A 454 -22.97 -8.04 -9.14
N THR A 455 -21.83 -8.29 -9.80
CA THR A 455 -21.80 -8.61 -11.23
C THR A 455 -20.80 -9.74 -11.53
N LEU A 456 -21.28 -10.80 -12.16
CA LEU A 456 -20.45 -11.86 -12.73
C LEU A 456 -20.52 -11.81 -14.26
N PHE A 457 -19.37 -11.72 -14.91
CA PHE A 457 -19.18 -12.06 -16.32
C PHE A 457 -18.33 -13.32 -16.42
N SER A 458 -18.88 -14.40 -16.99
CA SER A 458 -18.18 -15.68 -17.09
C SER A 458 -18.28 -16.31 -18.48
N ASP A 459 -17.19 -16.91 -18.96
CA ASP A 459 -17.15 -17.73 -20.17
C ASP A 459 -16.34 -19.01 -19.90
N VAL A 460 -17.06 -20.10 -19.61
CA VAL A 460 -16.46 -21.41 -19.36
C VAL A 460 -16.62 -22.27 -20.61
N THR A 461 -15.53 -22.44 -21.33
CA THR A 461 -15.42 -23.35 -22.48
C THR A 461 -14.41 -24.45 -22.19
N ASN A 462 -14.78 -25.73 -22.29
CA ASN A 462 -13.91 -26.91 -22.11
C ASN A 462 -12.65 -26.65 -21.28
N PRO A 463 -12.70 -26.69 -19.93
CA PRO A 463 -11.64 -26.22 -19.05
C PRO A 463 -10.29 -26.91 -19.29
N LEU A 464 -10.31 -28.09 -19.93
CA LEU A 464 -9.15 -28.69 -20.56
C LEU A 464 -9.50 -29.18 -21.98
N PRO A 465 -8.57 -29.14 -22.95
CA PRO A 465 -8.83 -29.56 -24.34
C PRO A 465 -9.33 -31.01 -24.48
N THR A 466 -8.98 -31.88 -23.53
CA THR A 466 -9.35 -33.30 -23.51
C THR A 466 -10.57 -33.60 -22.63
N ILE A 467 -11.13 -32.60 -21.96
CA ILE A 467 -12.32 -32.73 -21.11
C ILE A 467 -13.47 -32.02 -21.81
N PRO A 468 -14.38 -32.75 -22.48
CA PRO A 468 -15.49 -32.14 -23.20
C PRO A 468 -16.68 -31.86 -22.27
N LEU A 469 -16.38 -31.34 -21.08
CA LEU A 469 -17.32 -30.97 -20.05
C LEU A 469 -17.03 -29.54 -19.63
N ALA A 470 -17.93 -28.63 -19.95
CA ALA A 470 -17.98 -27.29 -19.38
C ALA A 470 -18.99 -27.27 -18.24
N SER A 471 -18.56 -26.84 -17.05
CA SER A 471 -19.42 -26.66 -15.90
C SER A 471 -18.96 -25.42 -15.16
N LEU A 472 -19.92 -24.58 -14.80
CA LEU A 472 -19.74 -23.42 -13.94
C LEU A 472 -20.52 -23.68 -12.66
N VAL A 473 -19.89 -23.51 -11.51
CA VAL A 473 -20.56 -23.44 -10.21
C VAL A 473 -20.43 -22.00 -9.71
N ALA A 474 -21.51 -21.23 -9.78
CA ALA A 474 -21.50 -19.82 -9.42
C ALA A 474 -22.43 -19.53 -8.25
N ASN A 475 -21.94 -18.79 -7.25
CA ASN A 475 -22.74 -18.16 -6.20
C ASN A 475 -22.56 -16.65 -6.31
N VAL A 476 -23.63 -15.94 -6.64
CA VAL A 476 -23.62 -14.48 -6.81
C VAL A 476 -24.71 -13.92 -5.90
N SER A 477 -24.32 -13.06 -4.96
CA SER A 477 -25.19 -12.61 -3.87
C SER A 477 -25.01 -11.12 -3.61
N ALA A 478 -26.11 -10.37 -3.64
CA ALA A 478 -26.17 -8.99 -3.15
C ALA A 478 -27.16 -8.92 -1.99
N GLU A 479 -26.73 -8.38 -0.85
CA GLU A 479 -27.57 -8.28 0.35
C GLU A 479 -27.50 -6.88 1.00
N VAL A 480 -28.67 -6.28 1.25
CA VAL A 480 -28.80 -5.13 2.16
C VAL A 480 -29.71 -5.55 3.31
N ALA A 481 -29.14 -5.60 4.51
CA ALA A 481 -29.82 -6.13 5.70
C ALA A 481 -29.84 -5.06 6.81
N VAL A 482 -31.04 -4.58 7.16
CA VAL A 482 -31.26 -3.78 8.38
C VAL A 482 -32.01 -4.64 9.39
N THR A 483 -31.31 -5.09 10.44
CA THR A 483 -31.78 -6.17 11.31
C THR A 483 -31.56 -5.87 12.80
N GLY A 484 -31.98 -6.79 13.67
CA GLY A 484 -31.81 -6.63 15.11
C GLY A 484 -32.73 -5.55 15.68
N ASN A 485 -32.19 -4.66 16.51
CA ASN A 485 -32.90 -3.49 17.05
C ASN A 485 -32.35 -2.20 16.43
N SER A 486 -32.11 -2.18 15.11
CA SER A 486 -31.52 -1.01 14.45
C SER A 486 -32.50 0.17 14.40
N THR A 487 -31.99 1.39 14.58
CA THR A 487 -32.78 2.61 14.40
C THR A 487 -32.24 3.42 13.23
N ILE A 488 -33.06 3.70 12.23
CA ILE A 488 -32.69 4.54 11.09
C ILE A 488 -33.46 5.85 11.15
N SER A 489 -32.75 6.97 11.13
CA SER A 489 -33.31 8.32 11.13
C SER A 489 -32.72 9.14 9.98
N ALA A 490 -33.41 9.15 8.85
CA ALA A 490 -33.08 9.99 7.69
C ALA A 490 -33.96 11.25 7.68
N THR A 491 -33.37 12.44 7.61
CA THR A 491 -34.18 13.68 7.45
C THR A 491 -34.71 13.85 6.01
N GLY A 492 -34.08 13.20 5.05
CA GLY A 492 -34.47 13.07 3.65
C GLY A 492 -34.89 11.63 3.33
N LEU A 493 -34.29 11.02 2.32
CA LEU A 493 -34.66 9.67 1.85
C LEU A 493 -33.94 8.54 2.60
N PHE A 494 -34.55 7.36 2.57
CA PHE A 494 -33.88 6.10 2.87
C PHE A 494 -34.03 5.14 1.70
N THR A 495 -32.91 4.57 1.25
CA THR A 495 -32.90 3.53 0.20
C THR A 495 -32.05 2.35 0.64
N ALA A 496 -32.60 1.15 0.51
CA ALA A 496 -31.90 -0.13 0.58
C ALA A 496 -32.07 -0.86 -0.75
N ASP A 497 -31.03 -0.92 -1.58
CA ASP A 497 -31.09 -1.50 -2.93
C ASP A 497 -30.06 -2.63 -3.10
N ALA A 498 -30.53 -3.83 -3.42
CA ALA A 498 -29.69 -4.99 -3.67
C ALA A 498 -29.84 -5.47 -5.12
N VAL A 499 -28.77 -5.44 -5.91
CA VAL A 499 -28.77 -5.87 -7.32
C VAL A 499 -27.74 -6.96 -7.55
N SER A 500 -28.17 -8.11 -8.05
CA SER A 500 -27.29 -9.23 -8.36
C SER A 500 -27.40 -9.67 -9.82
N THR A 501 -26.29 -9.54 -10.54
CA THR A 501 -26.22 -9.72 -12.00
C THR A 501 -25.29 -10.85 -12.41
N VAL A 502 -25.80 -11.77 -13.24
CA VAL A 502 -25.03 -12.87 -13.85
C VAL A 502 -25.13 -12.80 -15.35
N ASN A 503 -23.98 -12.72 -16.03
CA ASN A 503 -23.84 -12.86 -17.48
C ASN A 503 -22.87 -14.01 -17.76
N SER A 504 -23.36 -15.16 -18.20
CA SER A 504 -22.53 -16.36 -18.35
C SER A 504 -22.73 -17.07 -19.69
N ILE A 505 -21.61 -17.54 -20.26
CA ILE A 505 -21.56 -18.50 -21.35
C ILE A 505 -20.92 -19.79 -20.81
N VAL A 506 -21.56 -20.92 -21.04
CA VAL A 506 -21.02 -22.25 -20.73
C VAL A 506 -21.10 -23.12 -21.96
N LEU A 507 -19.95 -23.42 -22.55
CA LEU A 507 -19.83 -24.10 -23.84
C LEU A 507 -19.06 -25.42 -23.71
N GLY A 508 -19.80 -26.52 -23.80
CA GLY A 508 -19.25 -27.88 -23.84
C GLY A 508 -19.05 -28.34 -25.28
N ASN A 509 -17.82 -28.31 -25.79
CA ASN A 509 -17.50 -28.80 -27.13
C ASN A 509 -17.08 -30.27 -27.09
N ALA A 510 -17.60 -31.06 -28.03
CA ALA A 510 -17.15 -32.43 -28.19
C ALA A 510 -15.69 -32.50 -28.67
N THR A 511 -14.92 -33.43 -28.09
CA THR A 511 -13.50 -33.64 -28.38
C THR A 511 -13.28 -34.95 -29.15
N ALA A 512 -12.58 -34.89 -30.28
CA ALA A 512 -12.20 -36.07 -31.07
C ALA A 512 -11.01 -36.83 -30.48
N GLY A 513 -10.87 -38.11 -30.84
CA GLY A 513 -9.67 -38.90 -30.52
C GLY A 513 -9.55 -39.37 -29.08
N LEU A 514 -10.63 -39.26 -28.29
CA LEU A 514 -10.70 -39.85 -26.95
C LEU A 514 -11.15 -41.33 -27.03
N PRO A 515 -10.86 -42.16 -26.01
CA PRO A 515 -11.33 -43.55 -25.95
C PRO A 515 -12.86 -43.69 -25.72
N VAL A 516 -13.52 -42.58 -25.40
CA VAL A 516 -14.98 -42.44 -25.26
C VAL A 516 -15.57 -41.86 -26.54
N GLY A 517 -16.89 -41.91 -26.72
CA GLY A 517 -17.55 -41.23 -27.84
C GLY A 517 -17.31 -39.72 -27.83
N GLU A 518 -17.46 -39.08 -29.00
CA GLU A 518 -17.41 -37.62 -29.13
C GLU A 518 -18.58 -36.97 -28.37
N ILE A 519 -18.38 -36.78 -27.06
CA ILE A 519 -19.36 -36.23 -26.12
C ILE A 519 -19.11 -34.74 -25.98
N GLY A 520 -20.12 -33.89 -25.98
CA GLY A 520 -20.04 -32.48 -25.56
C GLY A 520 -21.05 -32.22 -24.43
N THR A 521 -20.60 -31.71 -23.29
CA THR A 521 -21.45 -31.52 -22.11
C THR A 521 -21.33 -30.12 -21.51
N ALA A 522 -22.46 -29.47 -21.27
CA ALA A 522 -22.54 -28.16 -20.64
C ALA A 522 -23.54 -28.21 -19.46
N ALA A 523 -23.07 -28.00 -18.24
CA ALA A 523 -23.89 -28.15 -17.04
C ALA A 523 -23.54 -27.09 -15.98
N PRO A 524 -24.01 -25.85 -16.12
CA PRO A 524 -23.88 -24.85 -15.07
C PRO A 524 -24.82 -25.13 -13.90
N LEU A 525 -24.34 -24.82 -12.70
CA LEU A 525 -25.10 -24.63 -11.47
C LEU A 525 -24.89 -23.18 -11.01
N VAL A 526 -25.91 -22.34 -11.14
CA VAL A 526 -25.82 -20.92 -10.77
C VAL A 526 -26.85 -20.61 -9.70
N ASN A 527 -26.40 -20.02 -8.59
CA ASN A 527 -27.24 -19.39 -7.59
C ASN A 527 -27.06 -17.87 -7.74
N ASN A 528 -28.16 -17.16 -8.04
CA ASN A 528 -28.20 -15.71 -8.14
C ASN A 528 -29.18 -15.15 -7.11
N THR A 529 -28.70 -14.40 -6.13
CA THR A 529 -29.49 -13.92 -4.99
C THR A 529 -29.39 -12.41 -4.88
N ALA A 530 -30.54 -11.74 -4.81
CA ALA A 530 -30.63 -10.36 -4.36
C ALA A 530 -31.63 -10.29 -3.20
N LEU A 531 -31.18 -9.75 -2.07
CA LEU A 531 -31.96 -9.66 -0.83
C LEU A 531 -31.85 -8.25 -0.26
N SER A 532 -32.98 -7.57 -0.06
CA SER A 532 -33.04 -6.26 0.60
C SER A 532 -34.14 -6.28 1.65
N HIS A 533 -33.82 -6.01 2.91
CA HIS A 533 -34.83 -6.16 3.95
C HIS A 533 -34.63 -5.31 5.19
N LEU A 534 -35.78 -4.98 5.79
CA LEU A 534 -35.91 -4.39 7.12
C LEU A 534 -36.57 -5.42 8.05
N SER A 535 -35.83 -5.89 9.05
CA SER A 535 -36.21 -7.08 9.83
C SER A 535 -36.00 -6.92 11.33
N GLY A 536 -36.48 -7.91 12.09
CA GLY A 536 -36.28 -7.97 13.53
C GLY A 536 -37.20 -7.00 14.27
N ASN A 537 -36.63 -6.11 15.07
CA ASN A 537 -37.33 -5.02 15.75
C ASN A 537 -36.81 -3.65 15.30
N SER A 538 -36.33 -3.56 14.06
CA SER A 538 -35.76 -2.34 13.51
C SER A 538 -36.82 -1.26 13.32
N SER A 539 -36.48 0.00 13.56
CA SER A 539 -37.37 1.15 13.36
C SER A 539 -36.75 2.12 12.35
N LEU A 540 -37.53 2.53 11.35
CA LEU A 540 -37.11 3.49 10.32
C LEU A 540 -38.02 4.72 10.34
N ALA A 541 -37.41 5.91 10.33
CA ALA A 541 -38.05 7.18 10.06
C ALA A 541 -37.29 7.90 8.93
N ALA A 542 -38.00 8.23 7.86
CA ALA A 542 -37.48 9.04 6.77
C ALA A 542 -38.39 10.26 6.54
N GLY A 543 -37.80 11.44 6.36
CA GLY A 543 -38.55 12.65 5.99
C GLY A 543 -39.07 12.62 4.55
N GLY A 544 -38.47 11.79 3.68
CA GLY A 544 -38.83 11.58 2.29
C GLY A 544 -39.27 10.15 1.98
N ALA A 545 -38.92 9.66 0.78
CA ALA A 545 -39.26 8.31 0.33
C ALA A 545 -38.44 7.24 1.07
N VAL A 546 -39.08 6.09 1.30
CA VAL A 546 -38.45 4.85 1.74
C VAL A 546 -38.51 3.84 0.60
N THR A 547 -37.36 3.35 0.17
CA THR A 547 -37.24 2.32 -0.88
C THR A 547 -36.51 1.10 -0.34
N ILE A 548 -37.08 -0.09 -0.54
CA ILE A 548 -36.47 -1.39 -0.25
C ILE A 548 -36.58 -2.23 -1.53
N ASP A 549 -35.51 -2.26 -2.32
CA ASP A 549 -35.49 -2.87 -3.64
C ASP A 549 -34.51 -4.03 -3.70
N ALA A 550 -34.91 -5.10 -4.38
CA ALA A 550 -34.07 -6.23 -4.73
C ALA A 550 -34.25 -6.59 -6.20
N THR A 551 -33.16 -6.71 -6.96
CA THR A 551 -33.17 -7.04 -8.37
C THR A 551 -32.19 -8.16 -8.69
N THR A 552 -32.64 -9.23 -9.35
CA THR A 552 -31.74 -10.18 -10.00
C THR A 552 -31.79 -10.03 -11.52
N ASN A 553 -30.62 -10.03 -12.15
CA ASN A 553 -30.48 -10.09 -13.60
C ASN A 553 -29.71 -11.36 -13.97
N THR A 554 -30.35 -12.31 -14.65
CA THR A 554 -29.73 -13.60 -14.97
C THR A 554 -29.74 -13.85 -16.47
N ASN A 555 -28.58 -13.75 -17.12
CA ASN A 555 -28.40 -14.05 -18.55
C ASN A 555 -27.39 -15.18 -18.72
N ILE A 556 -27.87 -16.36 -19.12
CA ILE A 556 -27.05 -17.57 -19.21
C ILE A 556 -27.26 -18.25 -20.56
N ASN A 557 -26.16 -18.49 -21.28
CA ASN A 557 -26.13 -19.31 -22.48
C ASN A 557 -25.41 -20.63 -22.22
N THR A 558 -26.13 -21.75 -22.25
CA THR A 558 -25.59 -23.10 -22.06
C THR A 558 -25.63 -23.86 -23.37
N THR A 559 -24.48 -24.14 -23.97
CA THR A 559 -24.39 -24.79 -25.29
C THR A 559 -23.58 -26.07 -25.20
N ALA A 560 -24.13 -27.18 -25.72
CA ALA A 560 -23.39 -28.42 -25.90
C ALA A 560 -23.20 -28.71 -27.40
N SER A 561 -21.98 -28.47 -27.90
CA SER A 561 -21.67 -28.59 -29.33
C SER A 561 -21.09 -29.96 -29.67
N GLY A 562 -21.61 -30.57 -30.72
CA GLY A 562 -21.17 -31.86 -31.22
C GLY A 562 -20.17 -31.70 -32.36
N ILE A 563 -19.45 -32.78 -32.65
CA ILE A 563 -18.64 -32.90 -33.86
C ILE A 563 -19.05 -34.14 -34.64
N THR A 564 -18.75 -34.18 -35.94
CA THR A 564 -18.90 -35.40 -36.73
C THR A 564 -18.02 -36.48 -36.12
N ALA A 565 -18.67 -37.51 -35.60
CA ALA A 565 -18.02 -38.66 -34.97
C ALA A 565 -16.93 -39.27 -35.87
N THR A 566 -15.74 -39.46 -35.30
CA THR A 566 -14.57 -40.08 -35.94
C THR A 566 -14.23 -41.44 -35.35
N THR A 567 -14.66 -41.71 -34.12
CA THR A 567 -14.26 -42.89 -33.32
C THR A 567 -15.44 -43.66 -32.71
N ALA A 568 -16.57 -43.03 -32.36
CA ALA A 568 -17.77 -43.70 -31.82
C ALA A 568 -19.08 -42.87 -32.03
N THR A 569 -20.24 -43.26 -31.48
CA THR A 569 -21.46 -42.43 -31.53
C THR A 569 -21.30 -41.21 -30.62
N GLY A 570 -21.42 -40.00 -31.16
CA GLY A 570 -21.34 -38.76 -30.37
C GLY A 570 -22.63 -38.44 -29.62
N THR A 571 -22.54 -37.64 -28.56
CA THR A 571 -23.70 -37.19 -27.77
C THR A 571 -23.47 -35.78 -27.25
N THR A 572 -24.47 -34.91 -27.33
CA THR A 572 -24.42 -33.58 -26.72
C THR A 572 -25.48 -33.45 -25.63
N VAL A 573 -25.11 -32.85 -24.49
CA VAL A 573 -26.02 -32.63 -23.37
C VAL A 573 -25.78 -31.25 -22.77
N ALA A 574 -26.80 -30.41 -22.79
CA ALA A 574 -26.84 -29.12 -22.10
C ALA A 574 -27.91 -29.17 -21.00
N THR A 575 -27.50 -29.06 -19.73
CA THR A 575 -28.38 -29.19 -18.56
C THR A 575 -28.07 -28.12 -17.51
N PRO A 576 -28.57 -26.89 -17.67
CA PRO A 576 -28.41 -25.85 -16.67
C PRO A 576 -29.30 -26.08 -15.44
N VAL A 577 -28.77 -25.77 -14.25
CA VAL A 577 -29.52 -25.67 -12.98
C VAL A 577 -29.33 -24.26 -12.45
N ILE A 578 -30.39 -23.46 -12.51
CA ILE A 578 -30.34 -22.04 -12.15
C ILE A 578 -31.33 -21.79 -11.01
N ASN A 579 -30.82 -21.33 -9.87
CA ASN A 579 -31.61 -20.88 -8.74
C ASN A 579 -31.53 -19.36 -8.66
N VAL A 580 -32.69 -18.70 -8.69
CA VAL A 580 -32.80 -17.26 -8.58
C VAL A 580 -33.64 -16.93 -7.36
N THR A 581 -33.07 -16.18 -6.42
CA THR A 581 -33.75 -15.68 -5.22
C THR A 581 -33.78 -14.16 -5.30
N THR A 582 -34.97 -13.57 -5.24
CA THR A 582 -35.12 -12.10 -5.25
C THR A 582 -36.18 -11.73 -4.23
N GLU A 583 -35.74 -11.10 -3.15
CA GLU A 583 -36.57 -10.85 -1.99
C GLU A 583 -36.37 -9.42 -1.50
N ALA A 584 -37.48 -8.68 -1.44
CA ALA A 584 -37.56 -7.38 -0.81
C ALA A 584 -38.71 -7.42 0.21
N PHE A 585 -38.44 -7.17 1.49
CA PHE A 585 -39.47 -7.29 2.52
C PHE A 585 -39.21 -6.47 3.79
N ILE A 586 -40.31 -6.30 4.55
CA ILE A 586 -40.30 -5.84 5.94
C ILE A 586 -40.92 -6.97 6.77
N ASP A 587 -40.22 -7.47 7.79
CA ASP A 587 -40.71 -8.59 8.61
C ASP A 587 -40.42 -8.46 10.11
N GLY A 588 -40.87 -9.46 10.89
CA GLY A 588 -40.75 -9.44 12.35
C GLY A 588 -41.68 -8.40 13.00
N THR A 589 -41.10 -7.56 13.85
CA THR A 589 -41.76 -6.38 14.45
C THR A 589 -41.21 -5.07 13.89
N ALA A 590 -40.43 -5.13 12.80
CA ALA A 590 -39.85 -3.95 12.21
C ALA A 590 -40.93 -2.97 11.72
N GLU A 591 -40.68 -1.68 11.86
CA GLU A 591 -41.65 -0.64 11.56
C GLU A 591 -41.06 0.56 10.82
N ILE A 592 -41.84 1.13 9.92
CA ILE A 592 -41.59 2.44 9.32
C ILE A 592 -42.52 3.44 10.00
N THR A 593 -41.95 4.31 10.82
CA THR A 593 -42.69 5.27 11.66
C THR A 593 -42.99 6.58 10.93
N GLN A 594 -42.19 6.91 9.90
CA GLN A 594 -42.36 8.09 9.05
C GLN A 594 -41.81 7.82 7.64
N ALA A 595 -42.57 8.19 6.61
CA ALA A 595 -42.16 8.23 5.20
C ALA A 595 -43.19 9.02 4.36
N ASP A 596 -42.76 9.67 3.27
CA ASP A 596 -43.66 10.25 2.26
C ASP A 596 -44.28 9.14 1.39
N THR A 597 -43.45 8.19 0.96
CA THR A 597 -43.83 6.98 0.21
C THR A 597 -43.03 5.80 0.72
N ILE A 598 -43.59 4.60 0.59
CA ILE A 598 -42.92 3.34 0.91
C ILE A 598 -43.03 2.45 -0.33
N ASP A 599 -41.90 2.19 -0.97
CA ASP A 599 -41.78 1.30 -2.12
C ASP A 599 -40.96 0.07 -1.71
N VAL A 600 -41.53 -1.12 -1.93
CA VAL A 600 -40.87 -2.40 -1.66
C VAL A 600 -40.97 -3.27 -2.91
N ASN A 601 -39.89 -3.42 -3.67
CA ASN A 601 -39.91 -4.08 -4.97
C ASN A 601 -38.92 -5.24 -5.05
N ALA A 602 -39.40 -6.39 -5.52
CA ALA A 602 -38.56 -7.53 -5.90
C ALA A 602 -38.70 -7.80 -7.40
N THR A 603 -37.63 -7.63 -8.16
CA THR A 603 -37.63 -7.78 -9.64
C THR A 603 -36.65 -8.86 -10.09
N ALA A 604 -37.15 -9.94 -10.69
CA ALA A 604 -36.32 -10.99 -11.27
C ALA A 604 -36.37 -10.95 -12.81
N ASN A 605 -35.26 -10.58 -13.43
CA ASN A 605 -35.07 -10.58 -14.88
C ASN A 605 -34.24 -11.80 -15.28
N SER A 606 -34.74 -12.64 -16.18
CA SER A 606 -34.02 -13.86 -16.58
C SER A 606 -34.14 -14.19 -18.07
N THR A 607 -33.00 -14.42 -18.71
CA THR A 607 -32.85 -14.93 -20.08
C THR A 607 -31.96 -16.17 -20.06
N LEU A 608 -32.53 -17.34 -20.31
CA LEU A 608 -31.82 -18.61 -20.31
C LEU A 608 -31.86 -19.22 -21.72
N THR A 609 -30.71 -19.39 -22.36
CA THR A 609 -30.58 -20.05 -23.66
C THR A 609 -29.90 -21.39 -23.47
N THR A 610 -30.48 -22.46 -24.03
CA THR A 610 -29.91 -23.81 -23.99
C THR A 610 -29.94 -24.41 -25.38
N THR A 611 -28.76 -24.76 -25.93
CA THR A 611 -28.59 -25.22 -27.32
C THR A 611 -27.84 -26.53 -27.43
#